data_AF-A0A3D0RYC8-F1
#
_entry.id   AF-A0A3D0RYC8-F1
#
_cell.length_a   1.000
_cell.length_b   1.000
_cell.length_c   1.000
_cell.angle_alpha   90.00
_cell.angle_beta   90.00
_cell.angle_gamma   90.00
#
_symmetry.space_group_name_H-M   'P 1'
#
loop_
_entity.id
_entity.type
_entity.pdbx_description
1 polymer ?
#
loop_
_entity_poly.entity_id
_entity_poly.type
_entity_poly.pdbx_seq_one_letter_code
_entity_poly.pdbx_strand_id
1 'polypeptide(L)'
;LRGKPVVVGGVGGRGVVATASYEARKYGVRSAMSTREARSRCPHAAFLTGRFHAYRDASAIVMGLLREASPLVEPLSLDEAFVDLEAAELDDLA
;
A
#
# COMPACT_ATOMS: atom_id res chain seq x y z
N LEU A 1 -8.46 7.25 -11.24
CA LEU A 1 -8.16 5.85 -11.61
C LEU A 1 -9.07 4.81 -10.93
N ARG A 2 -9.98 5.21 -10.03
CA ARG A 2 -10.95 4.30 -9.38
C ARG A 2 -11.71 3.46 -10.41
N GLY A 3 -11.90 2.17 -10.14
CA GLY A 3 -12.60 1.24 -11.01
C GLY A 3 -11.79 0.72 -12.21
N LYS A 4 -10.53 1.14 -12.35
CA LYS A 4 -9.65 0.73 -13.46
C LYS A 4 -8.46 -0.08 -12.91
N PRO A 5 -7.94 -1.07 -13.66
CA PRO A 5 -6.72 -1.75 -13.30
C PRO A 5 -5.53 -0.77 -13.23
N VAL A 6 -4.92 -0.68 -12.07
CA VAL A 6 -3.69 0.10 -11.81
C VAL A 6 -2.61 -0.80 -11.21
N VAL A 7 -1.39 -0.61 -11.68
CA VAL A 7 -0.17 -1.28 -11.22
C VAL A 7 0.88 -0.20 -10.92
N VAL A 8 1.44 -0.24 -9.72
CA VAL A 8 2.56 0.64 -9.32
C VAL A 8 3.82 -0.20 -9.23
N GLY A 9 4.92 0.26 -9.81
CA GLY A 9 6.20 -0.44 -9.76
C GLY A 9 7.24 0.12 -10.73
N GLY A 10 8.32 -0.64 -10.93
CA GLY A 10 9.31 -0.32 -11.96
C GLY A 10 8.69 -0.50 -13.34
N VAL A 11 8.63 0.57 -14.16
CA VAL A 11 7.99 0.51 -15.50
C VAL A 11 8.95 0.15 -16.63
N GLY A 12 10.26 0.10 -16.36
CA GLY A 12 11.30 -0.29 -17.32
C GLY A 12 11.37 -1.80 -17.58
N GLY A 13 12.24 -2.21 -18.52
CA GLY A 13 12.30 -3.60 -19.01
C GLY A 13 12.66 -4.68 -17.98
N ARG A 14 13.25 -4.31 -16.84
CA ARG A 14 13.55 -5.20 -15.70
C ARG A 14 12.80 -4.82 -14.42
N GLY A 15 11.71 -4.05 -14.55
CA GLY A 15 10.93 -3.62 -13.40
C GLY A 15 10.11 -4.74 -12.75
N VAL A 16 9.72 -4.48 -11.51
CA VAL A 16 8.90 -5.36 -10.68
C VAL A 16 7.71 -4.57 -10.16
N VAL A 17 6.57 -5.23 -10.02
CA VAL A 17 5.34 -4.69 -9.42
C VAL A 17 5.54 -4.50 -7.93
N ALA A 18 5.40 -3.26 -7.44
CA ALA A 18 5.36 -2.96 -6.02
C ALA A 18 3.99 -3.33 -5.43
N THR A 19 2.91 -2.87 -6.08
CA THR A 19 1.54 -3.24 -5.71
C THR A 19 0.59 -3.12 -6.90
N ALA A 20 -0.58 -3.72 -6.77
CA ALA A 20 -1.64 -3.73 -7.77
C ALA A 20 -3.00 -3.53 -7.12
N SER A 21 -3.83 -2.70 -7.76
CA SER A 21 -5.25 -2.51 -7.43
C SER A 21 -6.02 -3.84 -7.48
N TYR A 22 -7.17 -3.91 -6.79
CA TYR A 22 -8.05 -5.07 -6.83
C TYR A 22 -8.49 -5.41 -8.26
N GLU A 23 -8.77 -4.40 -9.08
CA GLU A 23 -9.13 -4.56 -10.49
C GLU A 23 -8.02 -5.22 -11.31
N ALA A 24 -6.75 -4.90 -11.05
CA ALA A 24 -5.61 -5.56 -11.69
C ALA A 24 -5.37 -6.98 -11.14
N ARG A 25 -5.60 -7.20 -9.83
CA ARG A 25 -5.48 -8.52 -9.18
C ARG A 25 -6.44 -9.55 -9.76
N LYS A 26 -7.61 -9.13 -10.26
CA LYS A 26 -8.55 -10.02 -10.99
C LYS A 26 -7.93 -10.67 -12.23
N TYR A 27 -6.93 -10.05 -12.84
CA TYR A 27 -6.16 -10.60 -13.97
C TYR A 27 -4.92 -11.37 -13.51
N GLY A 28 -4.77 -11.62 -12.21
CA GLY A 28 -3.65 -12.35 -11.64
C GLY A 28 -2.37 -11.54 -11.48
N VAL A 29 -2.41 -10.20 -11.59
CA VAL A 29 -1.27 -9.33 -11.27
C VAL A 29 -1.09 -9.28 -9.74
N ARG A 30 0.14 -9.43 -9.24
CA ARG A 30 0.46 -9.41 -7.81
C ARG A 30 1.78 -8.70 -7.53
N SER A 31 2.00 -8.29 -6.28
CA SER A 31 3.29 -7.74 -5.82
C SER A 31 4.43 -8.73 -6.09
N ALA A 32 5.64 -8.20 -6.29
CA ALA A 32 6.84 -8.94 -6.66
C ALA A 32 6.81 -9.64 -8.03
N MET A 33 5.72 -9.53 -8.80
CA MET A 33 5.66 -10.01 -10.20
C MET A 33 6.53 -9.13 -11.10
N SER A 34 7.21 -9.71 -12.10
CA SER A 34 7.89 -8.91 -13.12
C SER A 34 6.90 -8.02 -13.89
N THR A 35 7.28 -6.78 -14.18
CA THR A 35 6.41 -5.86 -14.93
C THR A 35 6.09 -6.39 -16.33
N ARG A 36 7.00 -7.17 -16.94
CA ARG A 36 6.75 -7.87 -18.22
C ARG A 36 5.56 -8.82 -18.11
N GLU A 37 5.55 -9.67 -17.09
CA GLU A 37 4.46 -10.62 -16.85
C GLU A 37 3.15 -9.88 -16.53
N ALA A 38 3.21 -8.83 -15.70
CA ALA A 38 2.03 -8.01 -15.39
C ALA A 38 1.42 -7.36 -16.64
N ARG A 39 2.24 -6.88 -17.58
CA ARG A 39 1.78 -6.33 -18.88
C ARG A 39 1.16 -7.40 -19.77
N SER A 40 1.69 -8.62 -19.75
CA SER A 40 1.11 -9.76 -20.48
C SER A 40 -0.29 -10.09 -19.95
N ARG A 41 -0.46 -10.12 -18.61
CA ARG A 41 -1.72 -10.45 -17.95
C ARG A 41 -2.79 -9.37 -18.04
N CYS A 42 -2.38 -8.10 -17.92
CA CYS A 42 -3.30 -6.96 -17.88
C CYS A 42 -2.76 -5.81 -18.76
N PRO A 43 -2.79 -5.97 -20.10
CA PRO A 43 -2.19 -5.00 -21.03
C PRO A 43 -2.87 -3.62 -21.00
N HIS A 44 -4.13 -3.57 -20.59
CA HIS A 44 -4.95 -2.36 -20.45
C HIS A 44 -4.80 -1.66 -19.08
N ALA A 45 -3.96 -2.18 -18.16
CA ALA A 45 -3.73 -1.53 -16.88
C ALA A 45 -2.92 -0.23 -17.03
N ALA A 46 -3.19 0.72 -16.13
CA ALA A 46 -2.33 1.89 -15.95
C ALA A 46 -1.07 1.47 -15.15
N PHE A 47 0.10 1.57 -15.78
CA PHE A 47 1.39 1.31 -15.13
C PHE A 47 2.03 2.62 -14.71
N LEU A 48 2.23 2.80 -13.41
CA LEU A 48 2.72 4.04 -12.82
C LEU A 48 4.02 3.81 -12.04
N THR A 49 4.91 4.80 -12.07
CA THR A 49 6.03 4.87 -11.14
C THR A 49 5.55 5.36 -9.76
N GLY A 50 6.28 4.97 -8.72
CA GLY A 50 5.93 5.32 -7.34
C GLY A 50 6.07 6.82 -7.05
N ARG A 51 5.10 7.40 -6.36
CA ARG A 51 5.12 8.77 -5.81
C ARG A 51 5.38 8.74 -4.30
N PHE A 52 6.61 8.41 -3.91
CA PHE A 52 6.95 8.16 -2.50
C PHE A 52 6.67 9.32 -1.54
N HIS A 53 6.71 10.59 -1.99
CA HIS A 53 6.30 11.72 -1.15
C HIS A 53 4.85 11.57 -0.69
N ALA A 54 3.92 11.34 -1.63
CA ALA A 54 2.50 11.23 -1.33
C ALA A 54 2.19 10.01 -0.45
N TYR A 55 2.97 8.93 -0.58
CA TYR A 55 2.83 7.74 0.26
C TYR A 55 3.28 8.02 1.70
N ARG A 56 4.39 8.76 1.87
CA ARG A 56 4.88 9.19 3.19
C ARG A 56 3.93 10.18 3.85
N ASP A 57 3.39 11.14 3.09
CA ASP A 57 2.43 12.12 3.61
C ASP A 57 1.16 11.41 4.14
N ALA A 58 0.62 10.46 3.37
CA ALA A 58 -0.52 9.66 3.80
C ALA A 58 -0.20 8.77 5.02
N SER A 59 0.98 8.14 5.03
CA SER A 59 1.48 7.36 6.16
C SER A 59 1.56 8.20 7.43
N ALA A 60 2.12 9.41 7.36
CA ALA A 60 2.26 10.30 8.50
C ALA A 60 0.91 10.66 9.14
N ILE A 61 -0.13 10.88 8.31
CA ILE A 61 -1.49 11.14 8.78
C ILE A 61 -2.01 9.92 9.56
N VAL A 62 -1.96 8.71 8.98
CA VAL A 62 -2.46 7.50 9.64
C VAL A 62 -1.68 7.19 10.92
N MET A 63 -0.35 7.27 10.89
CA MET A 63 0.50 7.03 12.05
C MET A 63 0.31 8.09 13.15
N GLY A 64 -0.06 9.32 12.78
CA GLY A 64 -0.47 10.35 13.73
C GLY A 64 -1.74 9.95 14.48
N LEU A 65 -2.78 9.55 13.74
CA LEU A 65 -4.04 9.09 14.32
C LEU A 65 -3.86 7.86 15.23
N LEU A 66 -3.00 6.91 14.87
CA LEU A 66 -2.71 5.76 15.73
C LEU A 66 -2.06 6.20 17.06
N ARG A 67 -1.19 7.22 17.05
CA ARG A 67 -0.55 7.76 18.26
C ARG A 67 -1.49 8.59 19.13
N GLU A 68 -2.56 9.14 18.55
CA GLU A 68 -3.63 9.76 19.31
C GLU A 68 -4.44 8.70 20.09
N ALA A 69 -4.57 7.49 19.54
CA ALA A 69 -5.29 6.39 20.21
C ALA A 69 -4.45 5.69 21.28
N SER A 70 -3.14 5.51 21.07
CA SER A 70 -2.25 4.88 22.03
C SER A 70 -0.86 5.53 22.03
N PRO A 71 -0.23 5.71 23.21
CA PRO A 71 1.16 6.16 23.27
C PRO A 71 2.15 5.10 22.76
N LEU A 72 1.75 3.83 22.66
CA LEU A 72 2.60 2.71 22.26
C LEU A 72 2.29 2.27 20.82
N VAL A 73 2.90 2.96 19.87
CA VAL A 73 2.81 2.66 18.43
C VAL A 73 4.19 2.39 17.84
N GLU A 74 4.36 1.24 17.19
CA GLU A 74 5.57 0.83 16.49
C GLU A 74 5.33 0.68 14.98
N PRO A 75 5.74 1.65 14.15
CA PRO A 75 5.64 1.53 12.69
C PRO A 75 6.55 0.41 12.15
N LEU A 76 5.98 -0.53 11.39
CA LEU A 76 6.71 -1.59 10.70
C LEU A 76 7.09 -1.17 9.27
N SER A 77 6.20 -0.44 8.60
CA SER A 77 6.37 0.02 7.22
C SER A 77 5.59 1.33 6.99
N LEU A 78 5.37 1.74 5.73
CA LEU A 78 4.60 2.97 5.46
C LEU A 78 3.11 2.80 5.80
N ASP A 79 2.56 1.60 5.62
CA ASP A 79 1.13 1.31 5.76
C ASP A 79 0.83 0.32 6.89
N GLU A 80 1.82 -0.03 7.73
CA GLU A 80 1.68 -1.00 8.80
C GLU A 80 2.34 -0.52 10.10
N ALA A 81 1.68 -0.77 11.23
CA ALA A 81 2.19 -0.54 12.58
C ALA A 81 1.57 -1.52 13.58
N PHE A 82 2.31 -1.82 14.65
CA PHE A 82 1.76 -2.41 15.85
C PHE A 82 1.27 -1.30 16.79
N VAL A 83 0.15 -1.56 17.47
CA VAL A 83 -0.46 -0.64 18.44
C VAL A 83 -0.87 -1.43 19.66
N ASP A 84 -0.40 -1.02 20.83
CA ASP A 84 -0.84 -1.60 22.09
C ASP A 84 -2.12 -0.89 22.55
N LEU A 85 -3.23 -1.64 22.57
CA LEU A 85 -4.53 -1.13 22.98
C LEU A 85 -4.79 -1.28 24.49
N GLU A 86 -4.02 -2.10 25.20
CA GLU A 86 -4.10 -2.15 26.67
C GLU A 86 -3.54 -0.86 27.26
N ALA A 87 -2.53 -0.29 26.61
CA ALA A 87 -1.99 1.02 26.93
C ALA A 87 -2.85 2.19 26.40
N ALA A 88 -3.92 1.92 25.66
CA ALA A 88 -4.84 2.93 25.19
C ALA A 88 -5.90 3.19 26.28
N GLU A 89 -6.12 4.45 26.65
CA GLU A 89 -7.20 4.86 27.55
C GLU A 89 -8.56 4.86 26.80
N LEU A 90 -8.90 3.73 26.18
CA LEU A 90 -10.14 3.54 25.44
C LEU A 90 -11.16 2.82 26.34
N ASP A 91 -12.13 3.59 26.85
CA ASP A 91 -13.15 3.16 27.82
C ASP A 91 -14.00 1.95 27.37
N ASP A 92 -14.08 1.68 26.07
CA ASP A 92 -14.97 0.66 25.48
C ASP A 92 -14.30 -0.72 25.27
N LEU A 93 -13.05 -0.91 25.69
CA LEU A 93 -12.31 -2.19 25.55
C LEU A 93 -12.08 -2.95 26.88
N ALA A 94 -12.63 -2.43 27.99
CA ALA A 94 -12.56 -3.04 29.32
C ALA A 94 -13.71 -4.03 29.60
#